data_AF-A0A8T4XYS3-F1
#
_entry.id   AF-A0A8T4XYS3-F1
#
_cell.length_a   1.000
_cell.length_b   1.000
_cell.length_c   1.000
_cell.angle_alpha   90.00
_cell.angle_beta   90.00
_cell.angle_gamma   90.00
#
_symmetry.space_group_name_H-M   'P 1'
#
loop_
_entity.id
_entity.type
_entity.pdbx_description
1 polymer ?
#
loop_
_entity_poly.entity_id
_entity_poly.type
_entity_poly.pdbx_seq_one_letter_code
_entity_poly.pdbx_strand_id
1 'polypeptide(L)'
;MAHADKPLEDVLPVLYLAIPNAKYSKKLGALSYMYQQHLITIFANGRIGMTYVKDRSEADQLVEEVRRLINRAIIYLKTHGKPSLEMIQAKKELTPVKIYELLPKTNCKMCREQSCFTFAAKLLNGEKTLQDCPPLESKEYSVCKFQIERMMSPIKLK
;
A
#
# COMPACT_ATOMS: atom_id res chain seq x y z
N MET A 1 -18.84 2.61 12.34
CA MET A 1 -17.76 3.43 11.75
C MET A 1 -16.77 3.73 12.87
N ALA A 2 -15.49 3.45 12.67
CA ALA A 2 -14.45 3.75 13.68
C ALA A 2 -13.88 5.16 13.48
N HIS A 3 -13.33 5.75 14.54
CA HIS A 3 -12.78 7.11 14.56
C HIS A 3 -11.44 7.14 15.30
N ALA A 4 -10.46 7.88 14.77
CA ALA A 4 -9.18 8.16 15.42
C ALA A 4 -9.25 9.45 16.26
N ASP A 5 -8.49 9.51 17.35
CA ASP A 5 -8.60 10.59 18.35
C ASP A 5 -8.03 11.96 17.91
N LYS A 6 -7.31 12.02 16.77
CA LYS A 6 -6.64 13.23 16.27
C LYS A 6 -6.76 13.37 14.75
N PRO A 7 -6.71 14.59 14.21
CA PRO A 7 -6.59 14.82 12.76
C PRO A 7 -5.40 14.07 12.18
N LEU A 8 -5.62 13.39 11.06
CA LEU A 8 -4.66 12.52 10.38
C LEU A 8 -4.06 13.17 9.12
N GLU A 9 -4.29 14.46 8.90
CA GLU A 9 -3.85 15.20 7.69
C GLU A 9 -2.38 14.98 7.34
N ASP A 10 -1.50 15.09 8.34
CA ASP A 10 -0.06 14.89 8.19
C ASP A 10 0.36 13.41 8.27
N VAL A 11 -0.53 12.54 8.73
CA VAL A 11 -0.32 11.09 8.85
C VAL A 11 -0.60 10.39 7.51
N LEU A 12 -1.60 10.86 6.75
CA LEU A 12 -2.00 10.24 5.48
C LEU A 12 -0.84 10.15 4.46
N PRO A 13 0.01 11.17 4.27
CA PRO A 13 1.16 11.05 3.35
C PRO A 13 2.18 9.99 3.80
N VAL A 14 2.37 9.81 5.11
CA VAL A 14 3.27 8.77 5.64
C VAL A 14 2.69 7.39 5.36
N LEU A 15 1.41 7.19 5.66
CA LEU A 15 0.70 5.94 5.35
C LEU A 15 0.69 5.66 3.85
N TYR A 16 0.49 6.70 3.03
CA TYR A 16 0.53 6.59 1.57
C TYR A 16 1.85 6.03 1.11
N LEU A 17 2.97 6.50 1.65
CA LEU A 17 4.31 6.05 1.28
C LEU A 17 4.73 4.72 1.94
N ALA A 18 4.02 4.28 2.96
CA ALA A 18 4.28 3.01 3.63
C ALA A 18 3.50 1.83 3.05
N ILE A 19 2.27 2.07 2.59
CA ILE A 19 1.35 1.01 2.15
C ILE A 19 1.45 0.84 0.63
N PRO A 20 1.96 -0.30 0.11
CA PRO A 20 2.30 -0.48 -1.31
C PRO A 20 1.21 -0.05 -2.31
N ASN A 21 -0.02 -0.49 -2.08
CA ASN A 21 -1.18 -0.31 -2.95
C ASN A 21 -2.08 0.87 -2.56
N ALA A 22 -1.65 1.73 -1.63
CA ALA A 22 -2.45 2.88 -1.23
C ALA A 22 -2.64 3.89 -2.35
N LYS A 23 -3.84 4.47 -2.40
CA LYS A 23 -4.21 5.64 -3.19
C LYS A 23 -4.49 6.79 -2.24
N TYR A 24 -3.99 7.97 -2.56
CA TYR A 24 -4.11 9.15 -1.71
C TYR A 24 -4.66 10.34 -2.50
N SER A 25 -5.63 11.03 -1.91
CA SER A 25 -6.19 12.27 -2.43
C SER A 25 -6.15 13.35 -1.36
N LYS A 26 -5.25 14.32 -1.53
CA LYS A 26 -5.19 15.52 -0.68
C LYS A 26 -6.50 16.32 -0.75
N LYS A 27 -7.10 16.43 -1.95
CA LYS A 27 -8.37 17.14 -2.17
C LYS A 27 -9.53 16.53 -1.38
N LEU A 28 -9.60 15.20 -1.32
CA LEU A 28 -10.66 14.50 -0.58
C LEU A 28 -10.30 14.27 0.90
N GLY A 29 -9.07 14.58 1.31
CA GLY A 29 -8.57 14.26 2.64
C GLY A 29 -8.69 12.77 2.96
N ALA A 30 -8.39 11.90 2.00
CA ALA A 30 -8.61 10.46 2.14
C ALA A 30 -7.47 9.63 1.56
N LEU A 31 -7.19 8.52 2.23
CA LEU A 31 -6.31 7.46 1.76
C LEU A 31 -7.10 6.15 1.74
N SER A 32 -7.01 5.42 0.64
CA SER A 32 -7.65 4.11 0.52
C SER A 32 -6.64 3.05 0.08
N TYR A 33 -6.77 1.84 0.58
CA TYR A 33 -5.95 0.70 0.18
C TYR A 33 -6.74 -0.60 0.35
N MET A 34 -6.37 -1.61 -0.44
CA MET A 34 -6.89 -2.96 -0.28
C MET A 34 -6.08 -3.69 0.78
N TYR A 35 -6.78 -4.36 1.70
CA TYR A 35 -6.18 -5.30 2.62
C TYR A 35 -7.00 -6.58 2.59
N GLN A 36 -6.39 -7.67 2.11
CA GLN A 36 -7.10 -8.88 1.75
C GLN A 36 -8.26 -8.56 0.77
N GLN A 37 -9.51 -8.79 1.18
CA GLN A 37 -10.71 -8.48 0.38
C GLN A 37 -11.41 -7.18 0.78
N HIS A 38 -10.84 -6.42 1.71
CA HIS A 38 -11.47 -5.21 2.27
C HIS A 38 -10.86 -3.95 1.66
N LEU A 39 -11.72 -3.05 1.18
CA LEU A 39 -11.29 -1.69 0.87
C LEU A 39 -11.33 -0.87 2.16
N ILE A 40 -10.16 -0.52 2.67
CA ILE A 40 -10.01 0.32 3.85
C ILE A 40 -9.81 1.76 3.39
N THR A 41 -10.54 2.70 3.99
CA THR A 41 -10.39 4.14 3.75
C THR A 41 -10.19 4.87 5.06
N ILE A 42 -9.12 5.67 5.14
CA ILE A 42 -8.77 6.50 6.29
C ILE A 42 -8.96 7.96 5.86
N PHE A 43 -9.83 8.67 6.58
CA PHE A 43 -10.09 10.09 6.34
C PHE A 43 -9.22 10.96 7.26
N ALA A 44 -8.87 12.14 6.78
CA ALA A 44 -8.09 13.14 7.50
C ALA A 44 -8.74 13.56 8.82
N ASN A 45 -10.08 13.50 8.89
CA ASN A 45 -10.83 13.78 10.12
C ASN A 45 -10.86 12.62 11.12
N GLY A 46 -10.16 11.52 10.86
CA GLY A 46 -10.08 10.37 11.76
C GLY A 46 -11.08 9.26 11.47
N ARG A 47 -12.09 9.46 10.60
CA ARG A 47 -13.02 8.38 10.24
C ARG A 47 -12.31 7.24 9.50
N ILE A 48 -12.72 6.02 9.77
CA ILE A 48 -12.28 4.82 9.06
C ILE A 48 -13.50 4.12 8.45
N GLY A 49 -13.45 3.95 7.13
CA GLY A 49 -14.40 3.16 6.34
C GLY A 49 -13.79 1.82 5.94
N MET A 50 -14.61 0.78 5.91
CA MET A 50 -14.23 -0.58 5.49
C MET A 50 -15.40 -1.22 4.75
N THR A 51 -15.11 -2.01 3.71
CA THR A 51 -16.11 -2.75 2.91
C THR A 51 -15.96 -4.26 3.08
N TYR A 52 -17.01 -5.01 2.73
CA TYR A 52 -17.03 -6.47 2.73
C TYR A 52 -16.69 -7.13 4.07
N VAL A 53 -17.05 -6.48 5.18
CA VAL A 53 -16.84 -7.00 6.53
C VAL A 53 -17.99 -7.93 6.90
N LYS A 54 -17.66 -9.16 7.27
CA LYS A 54 -18.60 -10.26 7.55
C LYS A 54 -19.30 -10.07 8.89
N ASP A 55 -18.53 -9.73 9.92
CA ASP A 55 -19.01 -9.63 11.29
C ASP A 55 -18.24 -8.59 12.11
N ARG A 56 -18.68 -8.38 13.36
CA ARG A 56 -18.08 -7.41 14.28
C ARG A 56 -16.66 -7.78 14.71
N SER A 57 -16.35 -9.07 14.83
CA SER A 57 -15.01 -9.52 15.24
C SER A 57 -13.97 -9.20 14.17
N GLU A 58 -14.30 -9.47 12.90
CA GLU A 58 -13.47 -9.07 11.76
C GLU A 58 -13.32 -7.54 11.68
N ALA A 59 -14.40 -6.79 11.92
CA ALA A 59 -14.34 -5.34 11.99
C ALA A 59 -13.35 -4.85 13.06
N ASP A 60 -13.42 -5.41 14.27
CA ASP A 60 -12.57 -5.03 15.40
C ASP A 60 -11.09 -5.35 15.11
N GLN A 61 -10.81 -6.50 14.50
CA GLN A 61 -9.45 -6.86 14.06
C GLN A 61 -8.92 -5.89 12.99
N LEU A 62 -9.74 -5.53 12.01
CA LEU A 62 -9.33 -4.57 10.97
C LEU A 62 -9.09 -3.18 11.56
N VAL A 63 -9.95 -2.72 12.48
CA VAL A 63 -9.75 -1.44 13.19
C VAL A 63 -8.43 -1.48 13.95
N GLU A 64 -8.13 -2.59 14.63
CA GLU A 64 -6.90 -2.77 15.37
C GLU A 64 -5.66 -2.67 14.47
N GLU A 65 -5.66 -3.33 13.31
CA GLU A 65 -4.57 -3.24 12.34
C GLU A 65 -4.40 -1.80 11.81
N VAL A 66 -5.50 -1.12 11.47
CA VAL A 66 -5.47 0.29 11.04
C VAL A 66 -4.91 1.18 12.14
N ARG A 67 -5.30 0.96 13.39
CA ARG A 67 -4.82 1.71 14.54
C ARG A 67 -3.31 1.54 14.73
N ARG A 68 -2.79 0.31 14.58
CA ARG A 68 -1.34 0.06 14.63
C ARG A 68 -0.61 0.80 13.51
N LEU A 69 -1.13 0.79 12.29
CA LEU A 69 -0.53 1.53 11.16
C LEU A 69 -0.49 3.04 11.42
N ILE A 70 -1.60 3.62 11.88
CA ILE A 70 -1.69 5.05 12.25
C ILE A 70 -0.66 5.38 13.33
N ASN A 71 -0.57 4.57 14.39
CA ASN A 71 0.37 4.80 15.48
C ASN A 71 1.83 4.75 15.01
N ARG A 72 2.20 3.78 14.17
CA ARG A 72 3.54 3.72 13.59
C ARG A 72 3.84 4.90 12.68
N ALA A 73 2.87 5.35 11.89
CA ALA A 73 3.02 6.53 11.05
C ALA A 73 3.18 7.81 11.87
N ILE A 74 2.49 7.93 13.01
CA ILE A 74 2.69 9.03 13.96
C ILE A 74 4.11 9.00 14.56
N ILE A 75 4.61 7.82 14.93
CA ILE A 75 5.99 7.66 15.42
C ILE A 75 7.00 8.06 14.33
N TYR A 76 6.80 7.61 13.10
CA TYR A 76 7.62 8.01 11.96
C TYR A 76 7.64 9.54 11.79
N LEU A 77 6.47 10.18 11.79
CA LEU A 77 6.34 11.62 11.62
C LEU A 77 7.09 12.40 12.71
N LYS A 78 7.04 11.94 13.96
CA LYS A 78 7.77 12.56 15.08
C LYS A 78 9.29 12.40 14.99
N THR A 79 9.75 11.33 14.36
CA THR A 79 11.18 10.97 14.31
C THR A 79 11.87 11.48 13.05
N HIS A 80 11.16 11.52 11.92
CA HIS A 80 11.72 11.86 10.60
C HIS A 80 11.10 13.12 9.99
N GLY A 81 9.99 13.63 10.54
CA GLY A 81 9.26 14.76 9.98
C GLY A 81 8.35 14.38 8.81
N LYS A 82 7.81 15.42 8.14
CA LYS A 82 6.89 15.25 7.02
C LYS A 82 7.63 14.72 5.78
N PRO A 83 7.07 13.76 5.04
CA PRO A 83 7.67 13.30 3.79
C PRO A 83 7.71 14.43 2.75
N SER A 84 8.72 14.40 1.87
CA SER A 84 8.85 15.38 0.80
C SER A 84 7.76 15.23 -0.27
N LEU A 85 7.39 16.34 -0.90
CA LEU A 85 6.44 16.35 -2.02
C LEU A 85 6.95 15.51 -3.21
N GLU A 86 8.26 15.52 -3.44
CA GLU A 86 8.92 14.71 -4.48
C GLU A 86 8.65 13.22 -4.27
N MET A 87 8.82 12.72 -3.04
CA MET A 87 8.59 11.31 -2.72
C MET A 87 7.12 10.91 -2.90
N ILE A 88 6.18 11.80 -2.53
CA ILE A 88 4.74 11.61 -2.76
C ILE A 88 4.45 11.55 -4.26
N GLN A 89 5.01 12.48 -5.05
CA GLN A 89 4.79 12.56 -6.49
C GLN A 89 5.39 11.36 -7.23
N ALA A 90 6.60 10.94 -6.86
CA ALA A 90 7.27 9.77 -7.44
C ALA A 90 6.43 8.49 -7.28
N LYS A 91 5.85 8.25 -6.09
CA LYS A 91 4.93 7.13 -5.89
C LYS A 91 3.62 7.29 -6.68
N LYS A 92 3.10 8.51 -6.80
CA LYS A 92 1.85 8.79 -7.52
C LYS A 92 1.95 8.48 -9.02
N GLU A 93 3.13 8.67 -9.58
CA GLU A 93 3.45 8.36 -10.98
C GLU A 93 3.80 6.89 -11.22
N LEU A 94 3.68 6.03 -10.20
CA LEU A 94 3.88 4.61 -10.38
C LEU A 94 2.74 4.03 -11.22
N THR A 95 3.10 3.37 -12.31
CA THR A 95 2.16 2.74 -13.25
C THR A 95 2.42 1.23 -13.34
N PRO A 96 1.45 0.43 -13.82
CA PRO A 96 1.69 -0.98 -14.09
C PRO A 96 2.85 -1.21 -15.06
N VAL A 97 3.08 -0.28 -16.00
CA VAL A 97 4.21 -0.32 -16.95
C VAL A 97 5.56 -0.27 -16.22
N LYS A 98 5.74 0.68 -15.30
CA LYS A 98 7.00 0.81 -14.52
C LYS A 98 7.29 -0.44 -13.67
N ILE A 99 6.26 -1.07 -13.11
CA ILE A 99 6.42 -2.33 -12.38
C ILE A 99 6.77 -3.47 -13.35
N TYR A 100 6.02 -3.58 -14.46
CA TYR A 100 6.24 -4.59 -15.48
C TYR A 100 7.66 -4.57 -16.05
N GLU A 101 8.24 -3.38 -16.21
CA GLU A 101 9.62 -3.22 -16.68
C GLU A 101 10.65 -3.94 -15.80
N LEU A 102 10.38 -4.05 -14.50
CA LEU A 102 11.22 -4.72 -13.50
C LEU A 102 10.84 -6.19 -13.27
N LEU A 103 9.75 -6.68 -13.85
CA LEU A 103 9.37 -8.09 -13.72
C LEU A 103 10.26 -9.00 -14.59
N PRO A 104 10.33 -10.30 -14.29
CA PRO A 104 11.05 -11.30 -15.10
C PRO A 104 10.53 -11.45 -16.54
N LYS A 105 9.31 -10.96 -16.84
CA LYS A 105 8.66 -11.00 -18.17
C LYS A 105 8.56 -12.39 -18.81
N THR A 106 8.62 -13.45 -18.01
CA THR A 106 8.54 -14.85 -18.50
C THR A 106 7.13 -15.26 -18.93
N ASN A 107 6.09 -14.53 -18.50
CA ASN A 107 4.68 -14.90 -18.69
C ASN A 107 4.38 -16.36 -18.28
N CYS A 108 5.10 -16.90 -17.29
CA CYS A 108 5.03 -18.31 -16.87
C CYS A 108 3.69 -18.75 -16.27
N LYS A 109 2.81 -17.80 -15.91
CA LYS A 109 1.50 -18.04 -15.26
C LYS A 109 1.54 -18.74 -13.90
N MET A 110 2.72 -18.87 -13.27
CA MET A 110 2.86 -19.45 -11.92
C MET A 110 2.09 -18.67 -10.84
N CYS A 111 1.88 -17.37 -11.05
CA CYS A 111 1.06 -16.52 -10.18
C CYS A 111 -0.45 -16.57 -10.50
N ARG A 112 -0.86 -17.44 -11.44
CA ARG A 112 -2.23 -17.59 -11.97
C ARG A 112 -2.78 -16.38 -12.75
N GLU A 113 -1.88 -15.51 -13.22
CA GLU A 113 -2.24 -14.39 -14.10
C GLU A 113 -1.89 -14.71 -15.56
N GLN A 114 -2.65 -14.15 -16.51
CA GLN A 114 -2.46 -14.42 -17.95
C GLN A 114 -1.14 -13.87 -18.50
N SER A 115 -0.63 -12.80 -17.91
CA SER A 115 0.64 -12.18 -18.28
C SER A 115 1.30 -11.52 -17.07
N CYS A 116 2.62 -11.29 -17.16
CA CYS A 116 3.35 -10.49 -16.18
C CYS A 116 2.81 -9.05 -16.09
N PHE A 117 2.29 -8.48 -17.19
CA PHE A 117 1.65 -7.18 -17.16
C PHE A 117 0.36 -7.18 -16.33
N THR A 118 -0.47 -8.21 -16.47
CA THR A 118 -1.67 -8.40 -15.64
C THR A 118 -1.29 -8.51 -14.16
N PHE A 119 -0.23 -9.25 -13.84
CA PHE A 119 0.31 -9.31 -12.48
C PHE A 119 0.75 -7.92 -11.98
N ALA A 120 1.46 -7.14 -12.78
CA ALA A 120 1.90 -5.79 -12.40
C ALA A 120 0.72 -4.85 -12.08
N ALA A 121 -0.35 -4.90 -12.88
CA ALA A 121 -1.56 -4.12 -12.65
C ALA A 121 -2.26 -4.51 -11.34
N LYS A 122 -2.44 -5.82 -11.12
CA LYS A 122 -3.05 -6.35 -9.90
C LYS A 122 -2.21 -6.11 -8.65
N LEU A 123 -0.89 -6.18 -8.76
CA LEU A 123 0.04 -5.83 -7.69
C LEU A 123 -0.11 -4.36 -7.28
N LEU A 124 -0.18 -3.45 -8.26
CA LEU A 124 -0.37 -2.01 -7.99
C LEU A 124 -1.74 -1.69 -7.36
N ASN A 125 -2.76 -2.49 -7.67
CA ASN A 125 -4.10 -2.38 -7.07
C ASN A 125 -4.21 -3.07 -5.71
N GLY A 126 -3.25 -3.93 -5.34
CA GLY A 126 -3.25 -4.70 -4.11
C GLY A 126 -4.10 -5.97 -4.14
N GLU A 127 -4.46 -6.45 -5.33
CA GLU A 127 -5.08 -7.77 -5.54
C GLU A 127 -4.03 -8.90 -5.48
N LYS A 128 -2.75 -8.54 -5.63
CA LYS A 128 -1.58 -9.43 -5.54
C LYS A 128 -0.49 -8.78 -4.70
N THR A 129 0.39 -9.62 -4.19
CA THR A 129 1.62 -9.25 -3.48
C THR A 129 2.83 -9.72 -4.27
N LEU A 130 4.04 -9.22 -3.94
CA LEU A 130 5.26 -9.66 -4.61
C LEU A 130 5.54 -11.16 -4.42
N GLN A 131 5.16 -11.71 -3.27
CA GLN A 131 5.31 -13.12 -2.93
C GLN A 131 4.48 -14.04 -3.83
N ASP A 132 3.43 -13.51 -4.48
CA ASP A 132 2.61 -14.26 -5.42
C ASP A 132 3.32 -14.54 -6.75
N CYS A 133 4.52 -13.99 -6.99
CA CYS A 133 5.32 -14.25 -8.19
C CYS A 133 6.56 -15.11 -7.82
N PRO A 134 6.49 -16.45 -7.95
CA PRO A 134 7.61 -17.31 -7.57
C PRO A 134 8.94 -16.99 -8.25
N PRO A 135 8.98 -16.57 -9.54
CA PRO A 135 10.24 -16.14 -10.15
C PRO A 135 10.92 -14.96 -9.44
N LEU A 136 10.17 -14.02 -8.86
CA LEU A 136 10.74 -12.88 -8.13
C LEU A 136 11.41 -13.27 -6.80
N GLU A 137 11.16 -14.48 -6.29
CA GLU A 137 11.81 -14.99 -5.08
C GLU A 137 13.20 -15.58 -5.35
N SER A 138 13.58 -15.73 -6.63
CA SER A 138 14.91 -16.22 -6.98
C SER A 138 15.98 -15.15 -6.71
N LYS A 139 17.21 -15.59 -6.44
CA LYS A 139 18.36 -14.67 -6.22
C LYS A 139 18.63 -13.78 -7.44
N GLU A 140 18.35 -14.28 -8.65
CA GLU A 140 18.51 -13.57 -9.91
C GLU A 140 17.70 -12.27 -9.95
N TYR A 141 16.48 -12.28 -9.41
CA TYR A 141 15.57 -11.13 -9.43
C TYR A 141 15.50 -10.36 -8.11
N SER A 142 16.41 -10.64 -7.17
CA SER A 142 16.43 -10.00 -5.84
C SER A 142 16.53 -8.46 -5.92
N VAL A 143 17.36 -7.94 -6.84
CA VAL A 143 17.50 -6.50 -7.08
C VAL A 143 16.21 -5.90 -7.65
N CYS A 144 15.60 -6.57 -8.64
CA CYS A 144 14.34 -6.14 -9.22
C CYS A 144 13.21 -6.10 -8.18
N LYS A 145 13.08 -7.16 -7.37
CA LYS A 145 12.12 -7.24 -6.27
C LYS A 145 12.31 -6.08 -5.29
N PHE A 146 13.55 -5.82 -4.86
CA PHE A 146 13.87 -4.71 -3.97
C PHE A 146 13.52 -3.34 -4.56
N GLN A 147 13.79 -3.14 -5.84
CA GLN A 147 13.44 -1.89 -6.54
C GLN A 147 11.91 -1.68 -6.57
N ILE A 148 11.14 -2.72 -6.91
CA ILE A 148 9.67 -2.65 -6.90
C ILE A 148 9.16 -2.33 -5.48
N GLU A 149 9.70 -2.99 -4.45
CA GLU A 149 9.34 -2.72 -3.04
C GLU A 149 9.60 -1.29 -2.63
N ARG A 150 10.73 -0.70 -3.04
CA ARG A 150 11.08 0.69 -2.74
C ARG A 150 10.20 1.69 -3.47
N MET A 151 9.82 1.41 -4.72
CA MET A 151 8.93 2.28 -5.50
C MET A 151 7.51 2.26 -4.92
N MET A 152 7.03 1.08 -4.50
CA MET A 152 5.69 0.92 -3.94
C MET A 152 5.61 1.34 -2.47
N SER A 153 6.65 1.12 -1.67
CA SER A 153 6.65 1.40 -0.22
C SER A 153 7.98 2.02 0.24
N PRO A 154 8.28 3.27 -0.16
CA PRO A 154 9.53 3.94 0.19
C PRO A 154 9.72 4.17 1.70
N ILE A 155 8.63 4.22 2.48
CA ILE A 155 8.69 4.30 3.95
C ILE A 155 8.44 2.93 4.56
N LYS A 156 9.28 2.54 5.52
CA LYS A 156 9.06 1.35 6.36
C LYS A 156 8.66 1.77 7.77
N LEU A 157 7.43 1.45 8.13
CA LEU A 157 6.89 1.66 9.48
C LEU A 157 7.37 0.52 10.38
N LYS A 158 8.26 0.82 11.33
CA LYS A 158 8.71 -0.12 12.36
C LYS A 158 7.69 -0.17 13.50
#